data_AF-A0A3D0THH0-F1
#
_entry.id   AF-A0A3D0THH0-F1
#
_cell.length_a   1.000
_cell.length_b   1.000
_cell.length_c   1.000
_cell.angle_alpha   90.00
_cell.angle_beta   90.00
_cell.angle_gamma   90.00
#
_symmetry.space_group_name_H-M   'P 1'
#
loop_
_entity.id
_entity.type
_entity.pdbx_description
1 polymer ?
#
loop_
_entity_poly.entity_id
_entity_poly.type
_entity_poly.pdbx_seq_one_letter_code
_entity_poly.pdbx_strand_id
1 'polypeptide(L)' 'MEVHKILGPGLLESAYEECLCRELETRNISFERQLLLPLEYKGKPLDCGYRLDLLVSNTIVVELKAVSLIEPIHE' A
#
# COMPACT_ATOMS: atom_id res chain seq x y z
N MET A 1 5.20 -9.86 10.36
CA MET A 1 4.21 -10.10 9.28
C MET A 1 4.15 -11.57 8.93
N GLU A 2 2.94 -12.11 8.75
CA GLU A 2 2.68 -13.48 8.26
C GLU A 2 3.51 -13.82 7.02
N VAL A 3 3.56 -12.88 6.07
CA VAL A 3 4.31 -13.00 4.81
C VAL A 3 5.80 -13.25 5.03
N HIS A 4 6.45 -12.46 5.88
CA HIS A 4 7.85 -12.68 6.25
C HIS A 4 8.08 -14.03 6.94
N LYS A 5 7.10 -14.51 7.71
CA LYS A 5 7.19 -15.82 8.38
C LYS A 5 7.05 -16.98 7.39
N ILE A 6 6.21 -16.82 6.36
CA ILE A 6 5.89 -17.87 5.38
C ILE A 6 6.87 -17.87 4.20
N LEU A 7 7.17 -16.70 3.62
CA LEU A 7 7.95 -16.55 2.39
C LEU A 7 9.38 -16.04 2.61
N GLY A 8 9.70 -15.59 3.83
CA GLY A 8 10.98 -14.95 4.12
C GLY A 8 11.07 -13.49 3.66
N PRO A 9 12.16 -12.79 4.02
CA PRO A 9 12.41 -11.41 3.61
C PRO A 9 12.91 -11.32 2.14
N GLY A 10 12.97 -10.09 1.60
CA GLY A 10 13.63 -9.81 0.32
C GLY A 10 12.71 -9.84 -0.91
N LEU A 11 11.41 -9.99 -0.72
CA LEU A 11 10.43 -9.87 -1.80
C LEU A 11 10.22 -8.40 -2.22
N LEU A 12 9.68 -8.24 -3.44
CA LEU A 12 9.19 -6.95 -3.92
C LEU A 12 7.99 -6.48 -3.09
N GLU A 13 7.84 -5.17 -2.98
CA GLU A 13 6.71 -4.50 -2.30
C GLU A 13 5.36 -5.02 -2.80
N SER A 14 5.22 -5.22 -4.12
CA SER A 14 4.01 -5.78 -4.75
C SER A 14 3.64 -7.18 -4.27
N ALA A 15 4.61 -7.99 -3.86
CA ALA A 15 4.34 -9.31 -3.28
C ALA A 15 3.77 -9.18 -1.86
N TYR A 16 4.29 -8.26 -1.05
CA TYR A 16 3.74 -7.97 0.28
C TYR A 16 2.34 -7.38 0.18
N GLU A 17 2.10 -6.49 -0.79
CA GLU A 17 0.79 -5.94 -1.08
C GLU A 17 -0.23 -7.04 -1.41
N GLU A 18 0.10 -7.93 -2.35
CA GLU A 18 -0.78 -9.03 -2.74
C GLU A 18 -1.12 -9.91 -1.53
N CYS A 19 -0.11 -10.27 -0.72
CA CYS A 19 -0.36 -11.06 0.47
C CYS A 19 -1.23 -10.33 1.50
N LEU A 20 -1.04 -9.02 1.71
CA LEU A 20 -1.88 -8.24 2.62
C LEU A 20 -3.33 -8.19 2.11
N CYS A 21 -3.54 -8.06 0.80
CA CYS A 21 -4.88 -8.13 0.20
C CYS A 21 -5.55 -9.46 0.52
N ARG A 22 -4.86 -10.60 0.36
CA ARG A 22 -5.41 -11.93 0.70
C ARG A 22 -5.81 -12.06 2.17
N GLU A 23 -5.01 -11.47 3.05
CA GLU A 23 -5.27 -11.44 4.49
C GLU A 23 -6.52 -10.60 4.83
N LEU A 24 -6.72 -9.47 4.15
CA LEU A 24 -7.93 -8.64 4.29
C LEU A 24 -9.17 -9.34 3.73
N GLU A 25 -9.06 -9.96 2.56
CA GLU A 25 -10.13 -10.77 1.93
C GLU A 25 -10.58 -11.90 2.85
N THR A 26 -9.63 -12.66 3.42
CA THR A 26 -9.92 -13.80 4.31
C THR A 26 -10.65 -13.35 5.58
N ARG A 27 -10.41 -12.12 6.04
CA ARG A 27 -11.10 -11.51 7.19
C ARG A 27 -12.37 -10.75 6.80
N ASN A 28 -12.74 -10.77 5.52
CA ASN A 28 -13.89 -10.06 4.96
C ASN A 28 -13.87 -8.55 5.27
N ILE A 29 -12.68 -7.95 5.24
CA ILE A 29 -12.45 -6.51 5.42
C ILE A 29 -12.42 -5.87 4.03
N SER A 30 -13.20 -4.80 3.81
CA SER A 30 -13.21 -4.08 2.54
C SER A 30 -11.95 -3.25 2.37
N PHE A 31 -11.43 -3.23 1.14
CA PHE A 31 -10.33 -2.36 0.75
C PHE A 31 -10.41 -2.04 -0.74
N GLU A 32 -9.81 -0.92 -1.13
CA GLU A 32 -9.49 -0.58 -2.51
C GLU A 32 -7.99 -0.65 -2.69
N ARG A 33 -7.53 -1.17 -3.83
CA ARG A 33 -6.12 -1.38 -4.13
C ARG A 33 -5.67 -0.49 -5.27
N GLN A 34 -4.47 0.06 -5.17
CA GLN A 34 -3.82 0.82 -6.23
C GLN A 34 -4.70 2.00 -6.68
N LEU A 35 -5.32 2.70 -5.71
CA LEU A 35 -6.31 3.74 -5.93
C LEU A 35 -5.64 5.03 -6.43
N LEU A 36 -6.04 5.47 -7.63
CA LEU A 36 -5.56 6.71 -8.22
C LEU A 36 -6.21 7.92 -7.51
N LEU A 37 -5.37 8.82 -7.01
CA LEU A 37 -5.77 10.09 -6.46
C LEU A 37 -5.46 11.22 -7.44
N PRO A 38 -6.44 12.10 -7.71
CA PRO A 38 -6.19 13.29 -8.51
C PRO A 38 -5.23 14.20 -7.74
N LEU A 39 -4.12 14.57 -8.39
CA LEU A 39 -3.15 15.50 -7.84
C LEU A 39 -3.26 16.82 -8.62
N GLU A 40 -3.42 17.92 -7.89
CA GLU A 40 -3.39 19.26 -8.48
C GLU A 40 -2.17 20.03 -7.97
N TYR A 41 -1.46 20.67 -8.88
CA TYR A 41 -0.36 21.57 -8.54
C TYR A 41 -0.56 22.92 -9.20
N LYS A 42 -0.66 23.96 -8.36
CA LYS A 42 -0.94 25.35 -8.79
C LYS A 42 -2.19 25.46 -9.67
N GLY A 43 -3.25 24.72 -9.31
CA GLY A 43 -4.54 24.72 -10.03
C GLY A 43 -4.49 24.03 -11.40
N LYS A 44 -3.44 23.25 -11.69
CA LYS A 44 -3.37 22.38 -12.86
C LYS A 44 -3.41 20.92 -12.41
N PRO A 45 -4.29 20.08 -12.98
CA PRO A 45 -4.23 18.65 -12.73
C PRO A 45 -2.89 18.13 -13.25
N LEU A 46 -2.24 17.33 -12.42
CA LEU A 46 -1.05 16.60 -12.79
C LEU A 46 -1.45 15.21 -13.23
N ASP A 47 -0.94 14.79 -14.38
CA ASP A 47 -1.09 13.42 -14.88
C ASP A 47 -0.13 12.43 -14.19
N CYS A 48 0.61 12.90 -13.17
CA CYS A 48 1.24 12.01 -12.20
C CYS A 48 0.21 11.66 -11.12
N GLY A 49 -0.60 10.64 -11.41
CA GLY A 49 -1.56 10.08 -10.47
C GLY A 49 -0.82 9.53 -9.26
N TYR A 50 -0.86 10.26 -8.15
CA TYR A 50 -0.49 9.71 -6.85
C TYR A 50 -1.40 8.52 -6.58
N ARG A 51 -0.81 7.36 -6.30
CA ARG A 51 -1.55 6.11 -6.21
C ARG A 51 -1.35 5.55 -4.82
N LEU A 52 -2.44 5.37 -4.10
CA LEU A 52 -2.41 4.69 -2.82
C LEU A 52 -2.24 3.19 -3.05
N ASP A 53 -1.41 2.55 -2.25
CA ASP A 53 -1.31 1.10 -2.29
C ASP A 53 -2.64 0.47 -1.86
N LEU A 54 -3.16 0.86 -0.69
CA LEU A 54 -4.47 0.41 -0.20
C LEU A 54 -5.26 1.51 0.52
N LEU A 55 -6.57 1.54 0.31
CA LEU A 55 -7.55 2.26 1.13
C LEU A 55 -8.45 1.23 1.81
N VAL A 56 -8.26 1.01 3.11
CA VAL A 56 -8.97 0.01 3.90
C VAL A 56 -10.20 0.63 4.57
N SER A 57 -11.35 -0.02 4.40
CA SER A 57 -12.65 0.36 4.96
C SER A 57 -13.06 1.81 4.68
N ASN A 58 -12.55 2.39 3.58
CA ASN A 58 -12.75 3.80 3.20
C ASN A 58 -12.33 4.81 4.30
N THR A 59 -11.45 4.41 5.21
CA THR A 59 -11.05 5.22 6.37
C THR A 59 -9.56 5.20 6.66
N ILE A 60 -8.85 4.14 6.28
CA ILE A 60 -7.43 3.96 6.62
C ILE A 60 -6.65 3.83 5.31
N VAL A 61 -5.70 4.74 5.10
CA VAL A 61 -4.71 4.60 4.03
C VAL A 61 -3.56 3.74 4.53
N VAL A 62 -3.14 2.78 3.71
CA VAL A 62 -1.98 1.93 3.98
C VAL A 62 -1.02 2.04 2.80
N GLU A 63 0.19 2.50 3.10
CA GLU A 63 1.32 2.56 2.17
C GLU A 63 2.32 1.48 2.56
N LEU A 64 2.71 0.65 1.61
CA LEU A 64 3.65 -0.43 1.82
C LEU A 64 5.04 0.05 1.45
N LYS A 65 6.04 -0.31 2.26
CA LYS A 65 7.45 -0.07 1.96
C LYS A 65 8.27 -1.31 2.26
N ALA A 66 8.92 -1.86 1.24
CA ALA A 66 9.88 -2.96 1.38
C ALA A 66 11.32 -2.43 1.44
N VAL A 67 11.74 -1.97 2.62
CA VAL A 67 13.05 -1.35 2.84
C VAL A 67 13.88 -2.11 3.89
N SER A 68 15.20 -1.99 3.80
CA SER A 68 16.14 -2.61 4.75
C SER A 68 16.20 -1.88 6.09
N LEU A 69 15.86 -0.60 6.12
CA LEU A 69 15.84 0.25 7.31
C LEU A 69 14.66 1.22 7.23
N ILE A 70 13.97 1.42 8.35
CA ILE A 70 12.98 2.49 8.50
C ILE A 70 13.73 3.79 8.76
N GLU A 71 13.82 4.64 7.74
CA GLU A 71 14.31 6.01 7.88
C GLU A 71 13.24 6.95 8.48
N PRO A 72 13.62 8.10 9.07
CA PRO A 72 12.68 9.05 9.69
C PRO A 72 11.57 9.59 8.78
N ILE A 73 11.75 9.51 7.45
CA ILE A 73 10.72 9.89 6.49
C ILE A 73 9.53 8.91 6.46
N HIS A 74 9.67 7.74 7.09
CA HIS A 74 8.65 6.70 7.17
C HIS A 74 7.93 6.64 8.52
N GLU A 75 8.25 7.51 9.49
CA GLU A 75 7.57 7.63 10.80
C GLU A 75 6.41 8.63 10.79
#